data_AF-A0A914FJH7-F1
#
_entry.id   AF-A0A914FJH7-F1
#
_cell.length_a   1.000
_cell.length_b   1.000
_cell.length_c   1.000
_cell.angle_alpha   90.00
_cell.angle_beta   90.00
_cell.angle_gamma   90.00
#
_symmetry.space_group_name_H-M   'P 1'
#
loop_
_entity.id
_entity.type
_entity.pdbx_description
1 polymer ?
#
loop_
_entity_poly.entity_id
_entity_poly.type
_entity_poly.pdbx_seq_one_letter_code
_entity_poly.pdbx_strand_id
1 'polypeptide(L)'
;MQRGREVRGQLQEIMEADKLEIVSSGTDWDIVRKCICSAYFPNATRLKGIGEYVSLRTGIPCFLHPTSSLFGMGYTPDYVVYHEIIMTTKEYMQCVTAVEGAWLAELGSMFYSLKEQALTYNERIQQTIRATETMEDELKSSEAQRVVQSERKMTSKTPKIADIGRSVRSFRK
;
A
#
# COMPACT_ATOMS: atom_id res chain seq x y z
N MET A 1 20.06 -25.73 16.12
CA MET A 1 18.70 -25.77 15.52
C MET A 1 17.67 -26.55 16.32
N GLN A 2 18.05 -27.52 17.18
CA GLN A 2 17.10 -28.33 17.94
C GLN A 2 16.15 -27.50 18.82
N ARG A 3 16.69 -26.60 19.65
CA ARG A 3 15.91 -25.71 20.52
C ARG A 3 14.88 -24.85 19.77
N GLY A 4 15.23 -24.37 18.57
CA GLY A 4 14.31 -23.56 17.76
C GLY A 4 13.08 -24.36 17.28
N ARG A 5 13.27 -25.64 16.95
CA ARG A 5 12.17 -26.54 16.58
C ARG A 5 11.25 -26.84 17.77
N GLU A 6 11.83 -27.05 18.94
CA GLU A 6 11.10 -27.29 20.18
C GLU A 6 10.23 -26.08 20.57
N VAL A 7 10.82 -24.87 20.58
CA VAL A 7 10.08 -23.63 20.88
C VAL A 7 8.96 -23.40 19.86
N ARG A 8 9.22 -23.63 18.57
CA ARG A 8 8.16 -23.54 17.55
C ARG A 8 7.03 -24.53 17.81
N GLY A 9 7.34 -25.76 18.20
CA GLY A 9 6.34 -26.78 18.53
C GLY A 9 5.44 -26.34 19.69
N GLN A 10 6.04 -25.82 20.76
CA GLN A 10 5.30 -25.30 21.91
C GLN A 10 4.38 -24.13 21.53
N LEU A 11 4.86 -23.19 20.72
CA LEU A 11 4.03 -22.07 20.25
C LEU A 11 2.88 -22.55 19.37
N GLN A 12 3.11 -23.58 18.54
CA GLN A 12 2.07 -24.17 17.70
C GLN A 12 0.94 -24.78 18.54
N GLU A 13 1.28 -25.55 19.57
CA GLU A 13 0.30 -26.15 20.50
C GLU A 13 -0.57 -25.08 21.19
N ILE A 14 0.04 -23.96 21.61
CA ILE A 14 -0.68 -22.84 22.22
C ILE A 14 -1.63 -22.19 21.21
N MET A 15 -1.18 -21.94 19.97
CA MET A 15 -2.02 -21.35 18.92
C MET A 15 -3.23 -22.24 18.60
N GLU A 16 -3.03 -23.55 18.54
CA GLU A 16 -4.12 -24.52 18.33
C GLU A 16 -5.11 -24.52 19.51
N ALA A 17 -4.61 -24.45 20.75
CA ALA A 17 -5.45 -24.35 21.94
C ALA A 17 -6.30 -23.06 21.96
N ASP A 18 -5.73 -21.94 21.52
CA ASP A 18 -6.38 -20.63 21.44
C ASP A 18 -7.21 -20.45 20.14
N LYS A 19 -7.30 -21.49 19.30
CA LYS A 19 -8.03 -21.49 18.01
C LYS A 19 -7.54 -20.41 17.04
N LEU A 20 -6.25 -20.11 17.06
CA LEU A 20 -5.61 -19.22 16.09
C LEU A 20 -5.23 -20.02 14.84
N GLU A 21 -5.71 -19.59 13.68
CA GLU A 21 -5.38 -20.25 12.42
C GLU A 21 -3.90 -20.08 12.06
N ILE A 22 -3.23 -21.20 11.76
CA ILE A 22 -1.84 -21.21 11.33
C ILE A 22 -1.81 -21.10 9.80
N VAL A 23 -1.44 -19.92 9.32
CA VAL A 23 -1.32 -19.62 7.89
C VAL A 23 0.14 -19.35 7.50
N SER A 24 0.46 -19.55 6.22
CA SER A 24 1.78 -19.24 5.64
C SER A 24 1.66 -18.04 4.72
N SER A 25 2.66 -17.15 4.74
CA SER A 25 2.75 -16.01 3.81
C SER A 25 3.20 -16.42 2.40
N GLY A 26 3.60 -17.68 2.19
CA GLY A 26 4.04 -18.17 0.89
C GLY A 26 5.32 -17.46 0.43
N THR A 27 5.22 -16.74 -0.69
CA THR A 27 6.33 -15.96 -1.28
C THR A 27 6.28 -14.48 -0.94
N ASP A 28 5.24 -14.02 -0.23
CA ASP A 28 5.12 -12.64 0.21
C ASP A 28 5.89 -12.46 1.52
N TRP A 29 7.11 -11.95 1.39
CA TRP A 29 8.00 -11.68 2.51
C TRP A 29 7.63 -10.39 3.25
N ASP A 30 6.86 -9.49 2.62
CA ASP A 30 6.49 -8.22 3.23
C ASP A 30 5.47 -8.41 4.34
N ILE A 31 4.61 -9.44 4.26
CA ILE A 31 3.74 -9.84 5.37
C ILE A 31 4.56 -10.16 6.62
N VAL A 32 5.65 -10.91 6.46
CA VAL A 32 6.53 -11.27 7.58
C VAL A 32 7.27 -10.04 8.12
N ARG A 33 7.78 -9.19 7.23
CA ARG A 33 8.47 -7.95 7.61
C ARG A 33 7.53 -6.98 8.32
N LYS A 34 6.28 -6.85 7.87
CA LYS A 34 5.22 -6.07 8.53
C LYS A 34 4.88 -6.62 9.91
N CYS A 35 4.81 -7.94 10.06
CA CYS A 35 4.61 -8.59 11.36
C CYS A 35 5.77 -8.29 12.33
N ILE A 36 7.01 -8.34 11.87
CA ILE A 36 8.17 -7.93 12.69
C ILE A 36 8.08 -6.44 13.02
N CYS A 37 7.70 -5.60 12.05
CA CYS A 37 7.52 -4.17 12.24
C CYS A 37 6.44 -3.86 13.29
N SER A 38 5.34 -4.60 13.37
CA SER A 38 4.27 -4.33 14.34
C SER A 38 4.69 -4.62 15.78
N ALA A 39 5.62 -5.57 15.98
CA ALA A 39 6.19 -5.84 17.29
C ALA A 39 7.34 -4.87 17.64
N TYR A 40 8.19 -4.55 16.67
CA TYR A 40 9.43 -3.79 16.88
C TYR A 40 9.39 -2.34 16.39
N PHE A 41 8.22 -1.77 16.07
CA PHE A 41 8.12 -0.35 15.72
C PHE A 41 8.76 0.57 16.78
N PRO A 42 8.76 0.29 18.11
CA PRO A 42 9.50 1.08 19.09
C PRO A 42 10.99 1.22 18.80
N ASN A 43 11.57 0.18 18.21
CA ASN A 43 12.98 -0.02 17.92
C ASN A 43 13.25 0.26 16.44
N ALA A 44 12.70 1.35 15.92
CA ALA A 44 12.89 1.76 14.55
C ALA A 44 14.00 2.82 14.42
N THR A 45 14.78 2.71 13.36
CA THR A 45 15.82 3.68 13.00
C THR A 45 15.71 4.06 11.53
N ARG A 46 16.26 5.23 11.19
CA ARG A 46 16.36 5.70 9.81
C ARG A 46 17.82 5.92 9.43
N LEU A 47 18.11 5.75 8.15
CA LEU A 47 19.39 6.09 7.57
C LEU A 47 19.59 7.62 7.64
N LYS A 48 20.74 8.06 8.13
CA LYS A 48 21.11 9.48 8.20
C LYS A 48 22.32 9.80 7.33
N GLY A 49 23.25 8.87 7.20
CA GLY A 49 24.47 9.02 6.43
C GLY A 49 24.99 7.68 5.92
N ILE A 50 26.26 7.63 5.53
CA ILE A 50 26.88 6.42 5.00
C ILE A 50 27.07 5.42 6.16
N GLY A 51 26.19 4.42 6.23
CA GLY A 51 26.23 3.37 7.26
C GLY A 51 25.86 3.82 8.67
N GLU A 52 25.50 5.10 8.86
CA GLU A 52 25.00 5.65 10.13
C GLU A 52 23.47 5.70 10.10
N TYR A 53 22.87 5.01 11.07
CA TYR A 53 21.45 5.07 11.37
C TYR A 53 21.21 5.91 12.62
N VAL A 54 19.99 6.43 12.76
CA VAL A 54 19.57 7.16 13.95
C VAL A 54 18.24 6.60 14.43
N SER A 55 18.16 6.33 15.73
CA SER A 55 16.91 5.91 16.38
C SER A 55 15.83 6.97 16.18
N LEU A 56 14.68 6.55 15.67
CA LEU A 56 13.53 7.44 15.48
C LEU A 56 12.95 7.93 16.81
N ARG A 57 13.17 7.17 17.90
CA ARG A 57 12.66 7.50 19.24
C ARG A 57 13.60 8.41 20.01
N THR A 58 14.88 8.05 20.10
CA THR A 58 15.83 8.73 20.99
C THR A 58 16.75 9.70 20.25
N GLY A 59 16.84 9.62 18.92
CA GLY A 59 17.80 10.39 18.13
C GLY A 59 19.25 9.93 18.30
N ILE A 60 19.50 8.84 19.04
CA ILE A 60 20.84 8.31 19.27
C ILE A 60 21.36 7.67 17.97
N PRO A 61 22.59 8.00 17.53
CA PRO A 61 23.25 7.34 16.42
C PRO A 61 23.51 5.86 16.72
N CYS A 62 23.33 5.01 15.73
CA CYS A 62 23.58 3.57 15.83
C CYS A 62 24.01 3.01 14.47
N PHE A 63 24.67 1.85 14.51
CA PHE A 63 25.28 1.24 13.34
C PHE A 63 24.76 -0.20 13.17
N LEU A 64 24.75 -0.69 11.94
CA LEU A 64 24.50 -2.11 11.71
C LEU A 64 25.65 -2.93 12.33
N HIS A 65 25.32 -3.94 13.14
CA HIS A 65 26.33 -4.85 13.65
C HIS A 65 26.96 -5.65 12.49
N PRO A 66 28.28 -5.94 12.51
CA PRO A 66 28.95 -6.67 11.42
C PRO A 66 28.40 -8.07 11.13
N THR A 67 27.72 -8.69 12.11
CA THR A 67 27.06 -10.01 11.92
C THR A 67 25.67 -9.89 11.31
N SER A 68 25.15 -8.67 11.12
CA SER A 68 23.85 -8.46 10.49
C SER A 68 23.92 -8.84 9.02
N SER A 69 22.90 -9.55 8.52
CA SER A 69 22.80 -9.92 7.11
C SER A 69 22.72 -8.70 6.18
N LEU A 70 22.27 -7.55 6.67
CA LEU A 70 22.20 -6.32 5.90
C LEU A 70 23.57 -5.62 5.79
N PHE A 71 24.54 -6.00 6.62
CA PHE A 71 25.87 -5.43 6.57
C PHE A 71 26.60 -5.90 5.29
N GLY A 72 26.98 -4.96 4.42
CA GLY A 72 27.75 -5.26 3.22
C GLY A 72 26.94 -5.77 2.01
N MET A 73 25.60 -5.74 2.05
CA MET A 73 24.73 -6.17 0.94
C MET A 73 24.71 -5.25 -0.29
N GLY A 74 25.43 -4.12 -0.27
CA GLY A 74 25.45 -3.13 -1.37
C GLY A 74 24.17 -2.29 -1.51
N TYR A 75 23.11 -2.64 -0.79
CA TYR A 75 21.89 -1.87 -0.61
C TYR A 75 21.77 -1.43 0.85
N THR A 76 21.44 -0.15 1.08
CA THR A 76 21.24 0.43 2.40
C THR A 76 19.78 0.85 2.56
N PRO A 77 18.94 0.10 3.30
CA PRO A 77 17.54 0.46 3.50
C PRO A 77 17.40 1.76 4.29
N ASP A 78 16.43 2.59 3.89
CA ASP A 78 16.16 3.88 4.53
C ASP A 78 15.63 3.73 5.96
N TYR A 79 14.84 2.69 6.21
CA TYR A 79 14.27 2.38 7.52
C TYR A 79 14.53 0.93 7.90
N VAL A 80 14.91 0.73 9.16
CA VAL A 80 15.10 -0.61 9.72
C VAL A 80 14.56 -0.69 11.14
N VAL A 81 14.10 -1.88 11.53
CA VAL A 81 13.80 -2.24 12.91
C VAL A 81 14.83 -3.23 13.44
N TYR A 82 15.12 -3.19 14.74
CA TYR A 82 16.09 -4.05 15.39
C TYR A 82 15.53 -4.74 16.64
N HIS A 83 16.08 -5.92 16.96
CA HIS A 83 15.71 -6.64 18.18
C HIS A 83 16.36 -6.02 19.42
N GLU A 84 17.67 -5.78 19.35
CA GLU A 84 18.48 -5.30 20.48
C GLU A 84 19.60 -4.37 20.01
N ILE A 85 20.12 -3.56 20.96
CA ILE A 85 21.31 -2.73 20.79
C ILE A 85 22.40 -3.25 21.70
N ILE A 86 23.59 -3.44 21.13
CA ILE A 86 24.81 -3.74 21.87
C ILE A 86 25.56 -2.43 22.08
N MET A 87 25.65 -2.01 23.34
CA MET A 87 26.41 -0.82 23.73
C MET A 87 27.89 -1.17 23.90
N THR A 88 28.74 -0.61 23.03
CA THR A 88 30.20 -0.74 23.10
C THR A 88 30.85 0.64 22.99
N THR A 89 31.95 0.79 22.25
CA THR A 89 32.44 2.11 21.81
C THR A 89 31.47 2.80 20.84
N LYS A 90 30.69 2.00 20.11
CA LYS A 90 29.54 2.45 19.29
C LYS A 90 28.35 1.56 19.59
N GLU A 91 27.16 2.11 19.44
CA GLU A 91 25.90 1.39 19.57
C GLU A 91 25.63 0.60 18.29
N TYR A 92 25.64 -0.73 18.39
CA TYR A 92 25.38 -1.62 17.25
C TYR A 92 24.02 -2.29 17.36
N MET A 93 23.24 -2.24 16.28
CA MET A 93 21.96 -2.92 16.16
C MET A 93 22.15 -4.38 15.74
N GLN A 94 21.54 -5.30 16.49
CA GLN A 94 21.53 -6.74 16.20
C GLN A 94 20.14 -7.22 15.78
N CYS A 95 20.11 -8.23 14.91
CA CYS A 95 18.90 -8.79 14.30
C CYS A 95 18.04 -7.72 13.62
N VAL A 96 18.59 -7.15 12.54
CA VAL A 96 18.01 -6.01 11.84
C VAL A 96 17.14 -6.47 10.67
N THR A 97 15.96 -5.87 10.51
CA THR A 97 15.05 -6.10 9.38
C THR A 97 14.74 -4.79 8.67
N ALA A 98 14.88 -4.75 7.35
CA ALA A 98 14.48 -3.61 6.53
C ALA A 98 12.96 -3.46 6.52
N VAL A 99 12.44 -2.25 6.66
CA VAL A 99 11.00 -1.96 6.68
C VAL A 99 10.69 -0.69 5.89
N GLU A 100 9.42 -0.46 5.58
CA GLU A 100 8.98 0.80 4.95
C GLU A 100 8.52 1.80 6.00
N GLY A 101 8.79 3.09 5.75
CA GLY A 101 8.32 4.17 6.62
C GLY A 101 6.80 4.24 6.74
N ALA A 102 6.07 3.86 5.68
CA ALA A 102 4.60 3.78 5.69
C ALA A 102 4.09 2.76 6.72
N TRP A 103 4.75 1.60 6.84
CA TRP A 103 4.32 0.56 7.79
C TRP A 103 4.55 0.98 9.23
N LEU A 104 5.62 1.74 9.50
CA LEU A 104 5.85 2.32 10.82
C LEU A 104 4.73 3.29 11.20
N ALA A 105 4.29 4.15 10.28
CA ALA A 105 3.18 5.07 10.50
C ALA A 105 1.82 4.36 10.64
N GLU A 106 1.60 3.29 9.88
CA GLU A 106 0.38 2.47 9.94
C GLU A 106 0.28 1.72 11.27
N LEU A 107 1.33 0.96 11.63
CA LEU A 107 1.35 0.06 12.78
C LEU A 107 1.66 0.77 14.10
N GLY A 108 2.37 1.89 14.03
CA GLY A 108 2.78 2.72 15.17
C GLY A 108 2.26 4.15 15.07
N SER A 109 1.00 4.34 14.67
CA SER A 109 0.39 5.67 14.42
C SER A 109 0.47 6.65 15.60
N MET A 110 0.54 6.14 16.82
CA MET A 110 0.75 6.96 18.03
C MET A 110 2.19 7.49 18.17
N PHE A 111 3.15 6.85 17.51
CA PHE A 111 4.59 7.19 17.56
C PHE A 111 5.07 7.89 16.29
N TYR A 112 4.46 7.57 15.14
CA TYR A 112 4.95 7.97 13.83
C TYR A 112 3.85 8.63 13.01
N SER A 113 4.23 9.71 12.33
CA SER A 113 3.39 10.40 11.36
C SER A 113 4.21 10.59 10.08
N LEU A 114 3.57 10.33 8.94
CA LEU A 114 4.17 10.65 7.65
C LEU A 114 4.11 12.16 7.46
N LYS A 115 5.28 12.78 7.43
CA LYS A 115 5.37 14.17 7.02
C LYS A 115 5.22 14.21 5.51
N GLU A 116 4.06 14.64 5.02
CA GLU A 116 3.92 14.99 3.62
C GLU A 116 4.96 16.07 3.31
N GLN A 117 5.91 15.74 2.43
CA GLN A 117 6.80 16.76 1.91
C GLN A 117 5.91 17.76 1.17
N ALA A 118 5.90 19.00 1.65
CA ALA A 118 5.21 20.07 0.97
C ALA A 118 5.75 20.09 -0.46
N LEU A 119 4.90 19.72 -1.42
CA LEU A 119 5.23 19.67 -2.84
C LEU A 119 5.95 20.95 -3.20
N THR A 120 7.03 20.85 -3.96
CA THR A 120 7.67 22.04 -4.51
C THR A 120 6.66 22.77 -5.39
N TYR A 121 6.85 24.08 -5.59
CA TYR A 121 5.94 24.89 -6.42
C TYR A 121 5.66 24.24 -7.79
N ASN A 122 6.70 23.69 -8.44
CA ASN A 122 6.59 23.05 -9.73
C ASN A 122 5.76 21.75 -9.70
N GLU A 123 5.90 20.94 -8.65
CA GLU A 123 5.13 19.70 -8.49
C GLU A 123 3.65 19.99 -8.23
N ARG A 124 3.34 21.06 -7.47
CA ARG A 124 1.94 21.50 -7.27
C ARG A 124 1.31 21.92 -8.58
N ILE A 125 2.00 22.73 -9.38
CA ILE A 125 1.53 23.18 -10.70
C ILE A 125 1.22 21.96 -11.59
N GLN A 126 2.15 20.99 -11.66
CA GLN A 126 1.96 19.77 -12.45
C GLN A 126 0.78 18.92 -11.97
N GLN A 127 0.59 18.79 -10.66
CA GLN A 127 -0.58 18.10 -10.11
C GLN A 127 -1.89 18.83 -10.42
N THR A 128 -1.91 20.16 -10.30
CA THR A 128 -3.09 20.96 -10.66
C THR A 128 -3.43 20.79 -12.13
N ILE A 129 -2.45 20.86 -13.04
CA ILE A 129 -2.65 20.65 -14.48
C ILE A 129 -3.22 19.26 -14.75
N ARG A 130 -2.62 18.20 -14.19
CA ARG A 130 -3.12 16.83 -14.36
C ARG A 130 -4.54 16.65 -13.81
N ALA A 131 -4.82 17.23 -12.65
CA ALA A 131 -6.15 17.18 -12.06
C ALA A 131 -7.18 17.91 -12.94
N THR A 132 -6.85 19.08 -13.48
CA THR A 132 -7.73 19.81 -14.40
C THR A 132 -7.97 19.04 -15.69
N GLU A 133 -6.95 18.41 -16.27
CA GLU A 133 -7.08 17.57 -17.47
C GLU A 133 -8.02 16.38 -17.22
N THR A 134 -7.85 15.68 -16.10
CA THR A 134 -8.72 14.54 -15.75
C THR A 134 -10.18 14.97 -15.58
N MET A 135 -10.43 16.12 -14.96
CA MET A 135 -11.79 16.66 -14.80
C MET A 135 -12.41 17.07 -16.15
N GLU A 136 -11.63 17.66 -17.05
CA GLU A 136 -12.10 18.03 -18.39
C GLU A 136 -12.48 16.80 -19.23
N ASP A 137 -11.70 15.72 -19.15
CA ASP A 137 -11.98 14.47 -19.85
C ASP A 137 -13.22 13.76 -19.29
N GLU A 138 -13.40 13.78 -17.96
CA GLU A 138 -14.62 13.27 -17.31
C GLU A 138 -15.87 14.06 -17.75
N LEU A 139 -15.80 15.39 -17.82
CA LEU A 139 -16.91 16.22 -18.28
C LEU A 139 -17.27 15.94 -19.74
N LYS A 140 -16.29 15.93 -20.65
CA LYS A 140 -16.52 15.63 -22.07
C LYS A 140 -17.14 14.25 -22.28
N SER A 141 -16.65 13.23 -21.56
CA SER A 141 -17.19 11.88 -21.67
C SER A 141 -18.64 11.80 -21.14
N SER A 142 -18.95 12.52 -20.05
CA SER A 142 -20.31 12.61 -19.51
C SER A 142 -21.28 13.33 -20.46
N GLU A 143 -20.84 14.42 -21.11
CA GLU A 143 -21.62 15.17 -22.09
C GLU A 143 -21.90 14.32 -23.34
N ALA A 144 -20.89 13.62 -23.85
CA ALA A 144 -21.05 12.69 -24.97
C ALA A 144 -22.07 11.59 -24.66
N GLN A 145 -22.03 11.02 -23.45
CA GLN A 145 -23.02 10.03 -23.01
C GLN A 145 -24.43 10.62 -22.94
N ARG A 146 -24.58 11.86 -22.46
CA ARG A 146 -25.89 12.56 -22.40
C ARG A 146 -26.47 12.83 -23.78
N VAL A 147 -25.64 13.22 -24.76
CA VAL A 147 -26.06 13.44 -26.16
C VAL A 147 -26.50 12.13 -26.79
N VAL A 148 -25.69 11.06 -26.67
CA VAL A 148 -26.07 9.73 -27.19
C VAL A 148 -27.38 9.24 -26.55
N GLN A 149 -27.59 9.51 -25.26
CA GLN A 149 -28.81 9.11 -24.56
C GLN A 149 -30.03 9.94 -24.97
N SER A 150 -29.87 11.24 -25.26
CA SER A 150 -30.96 12.07 -25.76
C SER A 150 -31.33 11.71 -27.21
N GLU A 151 -30.34 11.43 -28.06
CA GLU A 151 -30.54 10.94 -29.43
C GLU A 151 -31.26 9.60 -29.44
N ARG A 152 -30.85 8.63 -28.62
CA ARG A 152 -31.57 7.34 -28.46
C ARG A 152 -33.03 7.53 -28.01
N LYS A 153 -33.31 8.51 -27.16
CA LYS A 153 -34.68 8.85 -26.72
C LYS A 153 -35.49 9.55 -27.82
N MET A 154 -34.85 10.25 -28.74
CA MET A 154 -35.52 10.90 -29.87
C MET A 154 -35.83 9.91 -31.00
N THR A 155 -34.89 9.04 -31.36
CA THR A 155 -35.07 8.03 -32.43
C THR A 155 -36.13 6.99 -32.09
N SER A 156 -36.32 6.68 -30.80
CA SER A 156 -37.39 5.79 -30.31
C SER A 156 -38.79 6.43 -30.31
N LYS A 157 -38.90 7.76 -30.46
CA LYS A 157 -40.18 8.49 -30.48
C LYS A 157 -40.73 8.78 -31.88
N THR A 158 -39.99 8.51 -32.95
CA THR A 158 -40.49 8.75 -34.32
C THR A 158 -41.56 7.69 -34.67
N PRO A 159 -42.82 8.08 -34.93
CA PRO A 159 -43.88 7.12 -35.23
C PRO A 159 -43.60 6.45 -36.58
N LYS A 160 -43.71 5.11 -36.64
CA LYS A 160 -43.67 4.37 -37.90
C LYS A 160 -44.87 4.80 -38.74
N ILE A 161 -44.63 5.44 -39.88
CA ILE A 161 -45.68 5.81 -40.84
C ILE A 161 -46.30 4.50 -41.35
N ALA A 162 -47.55 4.24 -40.99
CA ALA A 162 -48.33 3.12 -41.49
C ALA A 162 -49.03 3.55 -42.80
N ASP A 163 -48.79 2.81 -43.88
CA ASP A 163 -49.48 2.96 -45.15
C ASP A 163 -51.01 2.76 -44.97
N ILE A 164 -51.80 3.76 -45.35
CA ILE A 164 -53.27 3.72 -45.34
C ILE A 164 -53.77 3.51 -46.77
N GLY A 165 -54.28 2.32 -47.07
CA GLY A 165 -54.75 1.97 -48.41
C GLY A 165 -55.78 0.85 -48.50
N ARG A 166 -57.03 1.15 -48.10
CA ARG A 166 -58.33 0.55 -48.52
C ARG A 166 -58.53 -0.97 -48.40
N SER A 167 -59.39 -1.35 -47.44
CA SER A 167 -60.33 -2.47 -47.62
C SER A 167 -61.67 -1.91 -48.11
N VAL A 168 -62.07 -2.26 -49.34
CA VAL A 168 -63.42 -2.01 -49.87
C VAL A 168 -64.11 -3.35 -50.07
N ARG A 169 -65.12 -3.59 -49.21
CA ARG A 169 -66.37 -4.35 -49.39
C ARG A 169 -66.39 -5.57 -50.35
N SER A 170 -66.75 -6.71 -49.75
CA SER A 170 -67.90 -7.58 -50.11
C SER A 170 -68.25 -7.76 -51.59
N PHE A 171 -68.24 -9.00 -52.09
CA PHE A 171 -69.45 -9.76 -52.46
C PHE A 171 -69.10 -11.17 -52.97
N ARG A 172 -69.88 -12.16 -52.52
CA ARG A 172 -69.92 -13.55 -53.04
C ARG A 172 -70.39 -13.59 -54.50
N LYS A 173 -69.85 -14.53 -55.27
CA LYS A 173 -70.62 -15.58 -55.98
C LYS A 173 -69.76 -16.82 -56.15
#